data_AF-F6GWD3-F1
#
_entry.id   AF-F6GWD3-F1
#
_cell.length_a   1.000
_cell.length_b   1.000
_cell.length_c   1.000
_cell.angle_alpha   90.00
_cell.angle_beta   90.00
_cell.angle_gamma   90.00
#
_symmetry.space_group_name_H-M   'P 1'
#
loop_
_entity.id
_entity.type
_entity.pdbx_description
1 polymer ?
#
loop_
_entity_poly.entity_id
_entity_poly.type
_entity_poly.pdbx_seq_one_letter_code
_entity_poly.pdbx_strand_id
1 'polypeptide(L)'
;MQGFFRIKQGIQRTFGILFISLLLFGLFVPRINVSAEDISFWEENQVSPTLSIDSMRDILHIFVNGQLIGSVIGHWVKVVQPIQLLQGYNDLVLLSQTVGLQNYGAFLEKDGAGFKGQVKLTGFKNGEIDLSEYSWTYQVGLRGEFQKIYMIDESEKAEWTDLTPDASPSTFTWYKTFFDAPNGENPVALDLGSMGKGQAWVNGHHIGRYWTRVAPKDGCGKCDYRGHYHTSKCATNCGNPTQIWYHIPRSWLQASNNLLVLFEETGGKPFEISVKSRSTQTICAEVSESHYPSLQNWSPSDFIDQNSKNKMTPEMHLQCDDGHTISSIEFASYGTPQGSCQMFSQGQCHAPNSLALVSKACQGKGSCVIRILNSAFGGDPCRGIVKTLAVEAKCAPSSTTSSSQL
;
A
#
# COMPACT_ATOMS: atom_id res chain seq x y z
N MET A 1 -11.88 -0.95 -18.12
CA MET A 1 -11.70 -2.40 -17.93
C MET A 1 -12.85 -3.12 -18.60
N GLN A 2 -12.59 -4.23 -19.28
CA GLN A 2 -13.56 -4.97 -20.09
C GLN A 2 -14.23 -6.08 -19.27
N GLY A 3 -15.19 -5.72 -18.41
CA GLY A 3 -15.91 -6.66 -17.54
C GLY A 3 -15.01 -7.37 -16.51
N PHE A 4 -15.60 -8.13 -15.59
CA PHE A 4 -14.84 -8.96 -14.64
C PHE A 4 -15.35 -10.38 -14.67
N PHE A 5 -14.42 -11.31 -14.53
CA PHE A 5 -14.71 -12.72 -14.32
C PHE A 5 -14.14 -13.15 -12.97
N ARG A 6 -14.72 -14.20 -12.37
CA ARG A 6 -14.27 -14.76 -11.11
C ARG A 6 -14.15 -16.28 -11.11
N ILE A 7 -13.26 -16.77 -10.26
CA ILE A 7 -13.16 -18.17 -9.83
C ILE A 7 -13.03 -18.19 -8.31
N LYS A 8 -13.88 -18.95 -7.62
CA LYS A 8 -13.73 -19.12 -6.17
C LYS A 8 -12.52 -20.02 -5.89
N GLN A 9 -11.62 -19.58 -5.01
CA GLN A 9 -10.49 -20.40 -4.61
C GLN A 9 -11.02 -21.57 -3.78
N GLY A 10 -10.98 -22.77 -4.34
CA GLY A 10 -11.27 -23.99 -3.60
C GLY A 10 -10.22 -24.22 -2.52
N ILE A 11 -10.66 -24.34 -1.28
CA ILE A 11 -9.84 -24.81 -0.15
C ILE A 11 -10.26 -26.27 0.09
N GLN A 12 -9.84 -27.13 -0.85
CA GLN A 12 -10.04 -28.57 -0.77
C GLN A 12 -8.68 -29.26 -0.91
N ARG A 13 -8.57 -30.48 -0.37
CA ARG A 13 -7.35 -31.30 -0.46
C ARG A 13 -6.93 -31.45 -1.92
N THR A 14 -5.82 -30.85 -2.29
CA THR A 14 -5.15 -31.12 -3.57
C THR A 14 -3.75 -31.67 -3.29
N PHE A 15 -3.49 -32.90 -3.74
CA PHE A 15 -2.17 -33.51 -3.66
C PHE A 15 -1.29 -32.94 -4.78
N GLY A 16 -0.24 -32.21 -4.42
CA GLY A 16 0.74 -31.68 -5.35
C GLY A 16 1.99 -31.21 -4.61
N ILE A 17 3.17 -31.64 -5.08
CA ILE A 17 4.47 -31.38 -4.45
C ILE A 17 5.24 -30.33 -5.29
N LEU A 18 5.89 -29.39 -4.58
CA LEU A 18 7.08 -28.58 -4.92
C LEU A 18 6.98 -27.12 -5.50
N PHE A 19 7.69 -26.23 -4.77
CA PHE A 19 8.42 -24.94 -5.00
C PHE A 19 7.83 -23.63 -5.61
N ILE A 20 7.87 -22.59 -4.74
CA ILE A 20 8.12 -21.11 -4.86
C ILE A 20 7.00 -20.20 -5.44
N SER A 21 6.24 -19.55 -4.56
CA SER A 21 6.35 -18.14 -4.10
C SER A 21 5.12 -17.84 -3.23
N LEU A 22 5.31 -17.32 -2.02
CA LEU A 22 4.43 -17.39 -0.81
C LEU A 22 4.55 -18.70 -0.04
N LEU A 23 5.01 -18.57 1.21
CA LEU A 23 4.80 -19.58 2.25
C LEU A 23 3.36 -19.39 2.75
N LEU A 24 2.40 -19.83 1.94
CA LEU A 24 1.05 -20.18 2.38
C LEU A 24 1.10 -21.67 2.72
N PHE A 25 0.94 -22.00 3.99
CA PHE A 25 0.83 -23.37 4.43
C PHE A 25 -0.62 -23.64 4.79
N GLY A 26 -1.30 -24.42 3.96
CA GLY A 26 -2.52 -25.08 4.36
C GLY A 26 -2.14 -26.29 5.21
N LEU A 27 -2.36 -26.20 6.51
CA LEU A 27 -2.30 -27.32 7.43
C LEU A 27 -3.69 -27.97 7.51
N PHE A 28 -3.75 -29.24 7.16
CA PHE A 28 -4.97 -30.03 7.19
C PHE A 28 -4.90 -31.05 8.32
N VAL A 29 -5.85 -30.98 9.25
CA VAL A 29 -6.05 -32.03 10.25
C VAL A 29 -6.87 -33.16 9.61
N PRO A 30 -6.48 -34.43 9.78
CA PRO A 30 -7.22 -35.55 9.25
C PRO A 30 -8.45 -35.81 10.13
N ARG A 31 -9.51 -35.03 9.89
CA ARG A 31 -10.89 -35.22 10.34
C ARG A 31 -11.11 -35.42 11.85
N ILE A 32 -11.67 -34.41 12.49
CA ILE A 32 -12.12 -34.49 13.88
C ILE A 32 -13.43 -35.27 13.89
N ASN A 33 -13.46 -36.42 14.57
CA ASN A 33 -14.68 -37.19 14.76
C ASN A 33 -15.41 -36.71 16.01
N VAL A 34 -16.67 -36.32 15.87
CA VAL A 34 -17.53 -35.85 16.94
C VAL A 34 -18.66 -36.84 17.17
N SER A 35 -18.79 -37.35 18.40
CA SER A 35 -19.84 -38.31 18.75
C SER A 35 -21.16 -37.60 19.05
N ALA A 36 -22.28 -38.35 19.06
CA ALA A 36 -23.56 -37.81 19.53
C ALA A 36 -23.50 -37.36 20.99
N GLU A 37 -22.72 -38.06 21.82
CA GLU A 37 -22.55 -37.73 23.23
C GLU A 37 -21.82 -36.40 23.44
N ASP A 38 -20.87 -36.05 22.56
CA ASP A 38 -20.19 -34.76 22.61
C ASP A 38 -21.15 -33.61 22.30
N ILE A 39 -22.03 -33.80 21.31
CA ILE A 39 -23.07 -32.81 20.96
C ILE A 39 -24.02 -32.59 22.16
N SER A 40 -24.54 -33.67 22.74
CA SER A 40 -25.42 -33.57 23.92
C SER A 40 -24.71 -32.92 25.11
N PHE A 41 -23.43 -33.25 25.34
CA PHE A 41 -22.64 -32.62 26.40
C PHE A 41 -22.50 -31.10 26.20
N TRP A 42 -22.26 -30.65 24.96
CA TRP A 42 -22.16 -29.21 24.64
C TRP A 42 -23.47 -28.47 24.88
N GLU A 43 -24.59 -29.06 24.46
CA GLU A 43 -25.92 -28.47 24.64
C GLU A 43 -26.33 -28.40 26.12
N GLU A 44 -26.16 -29.50 26.87
CA GLU A 44 -26.53 -29.58 28.29
C GLU A 44 -25.71 -28.63 29.18
N ASN A 45 -24.41 -28.50 28.89
CA ASN A 45 -23.48 -27.73 29.72
C ASN A 45 -23.18 -26.33 29.17
N GLN A 46 -23.82 -25.94 28.06
CA GLN A 46 -23.57 -24.67 27.35
C GLN A 46 -22.08 -24.46 27.02
N VAL A 47 -21.38 -25.54 26.68
CA VAL A 47 -19.94 -25.53 26.34
C VAL A 47 -19.79 -25.38 24.83
N SER A 48 -18.93 -24.46 24.40
CA SER A 48 -18.55 -24.33 22.98
C SER A 48 -17.16 -24.91 22.76
N PRO A 49 -17.01 -25.90 21.85
CA PRO A 49 -15.69 -26.44 21.54
C PRO A 49 -14.79 -25.33 20.99
N THR A 50 -13.53 -25.32 21.43
CA THR A 50 -12.61 -24.22 21.15
C THR A 50 -11.28 -24.74 20.65
N LEU A 51 -10.80 -24.17 19.55
CA LEU A 51 -9.46 -24.39 19.04
C LEU A 51 -8.47 -23.48 19.76
N SER A 52 -7.46 -24.08 20.38
CA SER A 52 -6.33 -23.38 20.98
C SER A 52 -5.05 -23.70 20.22
N ILE A 53 -4.30 -22.69 19.79
CA ILE A 53 -2.95 -22.84 19.25
C ILE A 53 -2.01 -21.98 20.08
N ASP A 54 -0.96 -22.58 20.62
CA ASP A 54 -0.06 -21.91 21.58
C ASP A 54 0.56 -20.63 21.01
N SER A 55 1.04 -20.69 19.77
CA SER A 55 1.65 -19.54 19.12
C SER A 55 1.57 -19.65 17.61
N MET A 56 1.19 -18.55 16.95
CA MET A 56 1.27 -18.42 15.50
C MET A 56 1.83 -17.05 15.10
N ARG A 57 2.41 -16.98 13.92
CA ARG A 57 2.96 -15.75 13.34
C ARG A 57 2.25 -15.33 12.05
N ASP A 58 2.16 -14.02 11.88
CA ASP A 58 1.63 -13.24 10.78
C ASP A 58 0.11 -13.32 10.64
N ILE A 59 -0.42 -14.31 9.92
CA ILE A 59 -1.85 -14.46 9.69
C ILE A 59 -2.23 -15.94 9.73
N LEU A 60 -3.33 -16.22 10.42
CA LEU A 60 -4.01 -17.52 10.43
C LEU A 60 -5.46 -17.32 10.01
N HIS A 61 -5.92 -18.07 9.02
CA HIS A 61 -7.35 -18.28 8.76
C HIS A 61 -7.77 -19.68 9.15
N ILE A 62 -8.90 -19.80 9.82
CA ILE A 62 -9.40 -21.06 10.36
C ILE A 62 -10.67 -21.41 9.59
N PHE A 63 -10.66 -22.57 8.94
CA PHE A 63 -11.81 -23.09 8.23
C PHE A 63 -12.29 -24.38 8.86
N VAL A 64 -13.61 -24.49 9.04
CA VAL A 64 -14.27 -25.72 9.47
C VAL A 64 -15.28 -26.11 8.42
N ASN A 65 -15.20 -27.34 7.94
CA ASN A 65 -16.08 -27.89 6.88
C ASN A 65 -16.17 -26.97 5.64
N GLY A 66 -15.04 -26.36 5.28
CA GLY A 66 -14.91 -25.46 4.12
C GLY A 66 -15.41 -24.02 4.35
N GLN A 67 -15.90 -23.67 5.54
CA GLN A 67 -16.33 -22.31 5.88
C GLN A 67 -15.29 -21.59 6.72
N LEU A 68 -15.00 -20.32 6.40
CA LEU A 68 -14.14 -19.47 7.20
C LEU A 68 -14.85 -19.10 8.49
N ILE A 69 -14.31 -19.52 9.65
CA ILE A 69 -14.93 -19.26 10.96
C ILE A 69 -14.20 -18.18 11.76
N GLY A 70 -12.94 -17.88 11.42
CA GLY A 70 -12.12 -16.95 12.18
C GLY A 70 -10.81 -16.63 11.49
N SER A 71 -10.22 -15.51 11.87
CA SER A 71 -8.90 -15.10 11.42
C SER A 71 -8.17 -14.39 12.55
N VAL A 72 -6.88 -14.69 12.70
CA VAL A 72 -6.03 -14.07 13.71
C VAL A 72 -4.82 -13.47 13.01
N ILE A 73 -4.39 -12.29 13.46
CA ILE A 73 -3.22 -11.57 12.95
C ILE A 73 -2.35 -11.22 14.14
N GLY A 74 -1.05 -11.50 14.07
CA GLY A 74 -0.13 -11.17 15.16
C GLY A 74 1.24 -11.79 15.01
N HIS A 75 2.16 -11.43 15.91
CA HIS A 75 3.52 -11.96 15.93
C HIS A 75 3.69 -12.87 17.15
N TRP A 76 3.76 -14.19 16.91
CA TRP A 76 3.85 -15.24 17.93
C TRP A 76 2.74 -15.19 18.98
N VAL A 77 1.51 -14.94 18.54
CA VAL A 77 0.33 -14.79 19.41
C VAL A 77 -0.39 -16.12 19.62
N LYS A 78 -0.95 -16.31 20.81
CA LYS A 78 -1.85 -17.43 21.11
C LYS A 78 -3.18 -17.25 20.37
N VAL A 79 -3.68 -18.34 19.81
CA VAL A 79 -4.99 -18.40 19.15
C VAL A 79 -5.96 -19.12 20.08
N VAL A 80 -7.12 -18.51 20.32
CA VAL A 80 -8.25 -19.14 21.01
C VAL A 80 -9.49 -18.80 20.20
N GLN A 81 -10.04 -19.78 19.50
CA GLN A 81 -11.14 -19.59 18.56
C GLN A 81 -12.24 -20.62 18.83
N PRO A 82 -13.43 -20.21 19.29
CA PRO A 82 -14.60 -21.08 19.32
C PRO A 82 -14.93 -21.58 17.92
N ILE A 83 -15.25 -22.86 17.81
CA ILE A 83 -15.54 -23.54 16.53
C ILE A 83 -16.90 -24.24 16.59
N GLN A 84 -17.55 -24.41 15.44
CA GLN A 84 -18.80 -25.18 15.35
C GLN A 84 -18.51 -26.48 14.62
N LEU A 85 -18.73 -27.61 15.30
CA LEU A 85 -18.54 -28.94 14.75
C LEU A 85 -19.88 -29.66 14.66
N LEU A 86 -20.06 -30.45 13.61
CA LEU A 86 -21.23 -31.29 13.40
C LEU A 86 -20.96 -32.71 13.89
N GLN A 87 -22.01 -33.48 14.16
CA GLN A 87 -21.85 -34.91 14.45
C GLN A 87 -21.16 -35.62 13.28
N GLY A 88 -20.21 -36.50 13.59
CA GLY A 88 -19.41 -37.23 12.61
C GLY A 88 -18.09 -36.53 12.29
N TYR A 89 -17.60 -36.72 11.06
CA TYR A 89 -16.30 -36.20 10.64
C TYR A 89 -16.36 -34.74 10.21
N ASN A 90 -15.49 -33.93 10.81
CA ASN A 90 -15.33 -32.51 10.49
C ASN A 90 -13.93 -32.24 9.93
N ASP A 91 -13.86 -31.48 8.85
CA ASP A 91 -12.59 -31.04 8.28
C ASP A 91 -12.17 -29.71 8.94
N LEU A 92 -10.96 -29.69 9.50
CA LEU A 92 -10.32 -28.47 10.00
C LEU A 92 -9.14 -28.13 9.09
N VAL A 93 -9.18 -26.93 8.51
CA VAL A 93 -8.11 -26.39 7.68
C VAL A 93 -7.58 -25.10 8.31
N LEU A 94 -6.29 -25.09 8.60
CA LEU A 94 -5.57 -23.95 9.12
C LEU A 94 -4.72 -23.38 7.99
N LEU A 95 -5.10 -22.21 7.48
CA LEU A 95 -4.31 -21.52 6.47
C LEU A 95 -3.39 -20.52 7.17
N SER A 96 -2.10 -20.86 7.27
CA SER A 96 -1.06 -19.93 7.70
C SER A 96 -0.51 -19.18 6.51
N GLN A 97 -0.35 -17.88 6.69
CA GLN A 97 0.19 -16.99 5.68
C GLN A 97 1.27 -16.10 6.28
N THR A 98 2.36 -15.94 5.52
CA THR A 98 3.45 -15.03 5.84
C THR A 98 3.28 -13.68 5.12
N VAL A 99 3.60 -12.59 5.82
CA VAL A 99 3.60 -11.22 5.26
C VAL A 99 5.03 -10.69 5.22
N GLY A 100 5.86 -11.41 4.46
CA GLY A 100 7.31 -11.21 4.47
C GLY A 100 8.00 -11.99 5.59
N LEU A 101 9.32 -12.06 5.53
CA LEU A 101 10.15 -12.67 6.57
C LEU A 101 10.87 -11.57 7.34
N GLN A 102 11.28 -11.88 8.57
CA GLN A 102 12.09 -10.95 9.35
C GLN A 102 13.41 -10.69 8.61
N ASN A 103 13.78 -9.41 8.48
CA ASN A 103 14.92 -8.95 7.70
C ASN A 103 15.96 -8.15 8.51
N TYR A 104 15.78 -8.05 9.81
CA TYR A 104 16.69 -7.38 10.75
C TYR A 104 16.58 -7.99 12.15
N GLY A 105 17.66 -7.94 12.93
CA GLY A 105 17.73 -8.43 14.31
C GLY A 105 18.68 -9.63 14.47
N ALA A 106 19.16 -9.86 15.70
CA ALA A 106 20.01 -11.00 16.00
C ALA A 106 19.23 -12.32 15.86
N PHE A 107 19.88 -13.34 15.26
CA PHE A 107 19.30 -14.67 15.05
C PHE A 107 17.96 -14.68 14.27
N LEU A 108 17.77 -13.74 13.35
CA LEU A 108 16.53 -13.62 12.56
C LEU A 108 16.18 -14.91 11.81
N GLU A 109 17.18 -15.72 11.46
CA GLU A 109 17.01 -17.01 10.79
C GLU A 109 16.32 -18.05 11.67
N LYS A 110 16.34 -17.86 13.00
CA LYS A 110 15.69 -18.75 13.99
C LYS A 110 14.25 -18.35 14.30
N ASP A 111 13.80 -17.17 13.88
CA ASP A 111 12.44 -16.71 14.15
C ASP A 111 11.43 -17.64 13.46
N GLY A 112 11.61 -17.91 12.16
CA GLY A 112 10.75 -18.80 11.38
C GLY A 112 9.34 -18.22 11.16
N ALA A 113 8.41 -19.06 10.70
CA ALA A 113 7.01 -18.68 10.48
C ALA A 113 6.07 -19.88 10.66
N GLY A 114 4.76 -19.64 10.73
CA GLY A 114 3.75 -20.68 10.94
C GLY A 114 3.34 -20.78 12.41
N PHE A 115 3.24 -22.02 12.90
CA PHE A 115 2.76 -22.34 14.25
C PHE A 115 3.88 -22.92 15.10
N LYS A 116 3.85 -22.65 16.40
CA LYS A 116 4.73 -23.25 17.41
C LYS A 116 3.90 -23.71 18.60
N GLY A 117 4.38 -24.76 19.25
CA GLY A 117 3.71 -25.37 20.41
C GLY A 117 2.56 -26.29 20.01
N GLN A 118 1.62 -26.46 20.94
CA GLN A 118 0.51 -27.39 20.80
C GLN A 118 -0.68 -26.77 20.08
N VAL A 119 -1.40 -27.62 19.35
CA VAL A 119 -2.72 -27.35 18.77
C VAL A 119 -3.73 -28.25 19.46
N LYS A 120 -4.69 -27.68 20.18
CA LYS A 120 -5.64 -28.42 21.01
C LYS A 120 -7.07 -28.04 20.71
N LEU A 121 -7.97 -28.99 20.91
CA LEU A 121 -9.41 -28.76 21.02
C LEU A 121 -9.83 -28.95 22.48
N THR A 122 -10.51 -27.95 23.02
CA THR A 122 -11.06 -28.00 24.37
C THR A 122 -12.59 -28.04 24.32
N GLY A 123 -13.21 -28.43 25.44
CA GLY A 123 -14.66 -28.50 25.58
C GLY A 123 -15.30 -29.84 25.22
N PHE A 124 -14.51 -30.87 24.89
CA PHE A 124 -15.04 -32.23 24.68
C PHE A 124 -15.31 -32.96 26.00
N LYS A 125 -16.27 -33.89 26.00
CA LYS A 125 -16.70 -34.64 27.19
C LYS A 125 -15.53 -35.41 27.85
N ASN A 126 -14.65 -35.97 27.03
CA ASN A 126 -13.53 -36.80 27.47
C ASN A 126 -12.24 -36.01 27.76
N GLY A 127 -12.33 -34.67 27.84
CA GLY A 127 -11.19 -33.79 28.07
C GLY A 127 -10.66 -33.13 26.79
N GLU A 128 -9.45 -32.57 26.88
CA GLU A 128 -8.82 -31.89 25.74
C GLU A 128 -8.28 -32.90 24.72
N ILE A 129 -8.43 -32.59 23.42
CA ILE A 129 -7.86 -33.38 22.34
C ILE A 129 -6.63 -32.62 21.81
N ASP A 130 -5.44 -33.22 21.93
CA ASP A 130 -4.22 -32.67 21.33
C ASP A 130 -4.10 -33.10 19.86
N LEU A 131 -4.29 -32.14 18.95
CA LEU A 131 -4.17 -32.34 17.52
C LEU A 131 -2.71 -32.34 17.04
N SER A 132 -1.75 -31.97 17.90
CA SER A 132 -0.32 -31.97 17.55
C SER A 132 0.21 -33.39 17.30
N GLU A 133 -0.41 -34.39 17.91
CA GLU A 133 -0.06 -35.81 17.77
C GLU A 133 -0.70 -36.46 16.53
N TYR A 134 -1.59 -35.74 15.82
CA TYR A 134 -2.28 -36.24 14.64
C TYR A 134 -1.40 -36.14 13.38
N SER A 135 -1.74 -36.92 12.35
CA SER A 135 -1.04 -36.87 11.06
C SER A 135 -1.47 -35.67 10.20
N TRP A 136 -0.69 -34.60 10.17
CA TRP A 136 -1.01 -33.41 9.37
C TRP A 136 -0.72 -33.61 7.88
N THR A 137 -1.63 -33.14 7.02
CA THR A 137 -1.36 -32.99 5.58
C THR A 137 -1.03 -31.53 5.29
N TYR A 138 -0.04 -31.31 4.42
CA TYR A 138 0.45 -29.97 4.07
C TYR A 138 0.22 -29.70 2.59
N GLN A 139 -0.28 -28.50 2.29
CA GLN A 139 -0.32 -27.96 0.94
C GLN A 139 0.38 -26.61 0.92
N VAL A 140 1.30 -26.43 -0.03
CA VAL A 140 1.99 -25.16 -0.23
C VAL A 140 1.28 -24.38 -1.33
N GLY A 141 0.94 -23.12 -1.04
CA GLY A 141 0.30 -22.22 -2.00
C GLY A 141 -1.17 -22.53 -2.30
N LEU A 142 -1.77 -21.66 -3.11
CA LEU A 142 -3.16 -21.76 -3.54
C LEU A 142 -3.28 -22.53 -4.85
N ARG A 143 -4.44 -23.16 -5.08
CA ARG A 143 -4.72 -23.89 -6.33
C ARG A 143 -4.56 -23.00 -7.57
N GLY A 144 -5.04 -21.76 -7.53
CA GLY A 144 -4.86 -20.82 -8.65
C GLY A 144 -3.40 -20.46 -8.93
N GLU A 145 -2.55 -20.42 -7.89
CA GLU A 145 -1.11 -20.23 -8.04
C GLU A 145 -0.45 -21.44 -8.71
N PHE A 146 -0.83 -22.65 -8.27
CA PHE A 146 -0.35 -23.91 -8.85
C PHE A 146 -0.74 -24.06 -10.33
N GLN A 147 -1.97 -23.70 -10.66
CA GLN A 147 -2.49 -23.69 -12.04
C GLN A 147 -1.98 -22.49 -12.86
N LYS A 148 -1.26 -21.55 -12.24
CA LYS A 148 -0.71 -20.35 -12.87
C LYS A 148 -1.75 -19.56 -13.67
N ILE A 149 -2.97 -19.43 -13.15
CA ILE A 149 -4.11 -18.78 -13.85
C ILE A 149 -3.90 -17.28 -14.14
N TYR A 150 -2.80 -16.72 -13.62
CA TYR A 150 -2.31 -15.37 -13.90
C TYR A 150 -1.51 -15.26 -15.22
N MET A 151 -1.10 -16.39 -15.81
CA MET A 151 -0.49 -16.45 -17.14
C MET A 151 -1.57 -16.46 -18.21
N ILE A 152 -1.35 -15.78 -19.34
CA ILE A 152 -2.35 -15.61 -20.41
C ILE A 152 -2.92 -16.96 -20.87
N ASP A 153 -2.06 -17.86 -21.34
CA ASP A 153 -2.46 -19.16 -21.90
C ASP A 153 -3.15 -20.10 -20.88
N GLU A 154 -2.74 -20.04 -19.61
CA GLU A 154 -3.33 -20.86 -18.56
C GLU A 154 -4.64 -20.27 -18.02
N SER A 155 -4.78 -18.93 -18.06
CA SER A 155 -6.00 -18.24 -17.65
C SER A 155 -7.19 -18.60 -18.55
N GLU A 156 -6.95 -18.89 -19.83
CA GLU A 156 -8.00 -19.30 -20.77
C GLU A 156 -8.54 -20.70 -20.48
N LYS A 157 -7.72 -21.58 -19.90
CA LYS A 157 -8.09 -22.96 -19.55
C LYS A 157 -8.88 -23.06 -18.25
N ALA A 158 -8.90 -21.99 -17.45
CA ALA A 158 -9.57 -21.98 -16.16
C ALA A 158 -11.07 -21.68 -16.31
N GLU A 159 -11.89 -22.27 -15.44
CA GLU A 159 -13.35 -22.19 -15.47
C GLU A 159 -13.88 -20.87 -14.90
N TRP A 160 -13.58 -19.77 -15.58
CA TRP A 160 -14.03 -18.44 -15.19
C TRP A 160 -15.55 -18.27 -15.34
N THR A 161 -16.15 -17.58 -14.38
CA THR A 161 -17.57 -17.21 -14.42
C THR A 161 -17.72 -15.70 -14.47
N ASP A 162 -18.70 -15.20 -15.22
CA ASP A 162 -19.00 -13.78 -15.28
C ASP A 162 -19.35 -13.24 -13.89
N LEU A 163 -18.81 -12.06 -13.56
CA LEU A 163 -19.16 -11.34 -12.36
C LEU A 163 -20.17 -10.24 -12.69
N THR A 164 -21.25 -10.16 -11.93
CA THR A 164 -22.20 -9.06 -12.04
C THR A 164 -21.78 -7.87 -11.17
N PRO A 165 -22.08 -6.62 -11.55
CA PRO A 165 -21.73 -5.43 -10.75
C PRO A 165 -22.29 -5.43 -9.33
N ASP A 166 -23.49 -6.00 -9.15
CA ASP A 166 -24.18 -6.07 -7.85
C ASP A 166 -23.76 -7.27 -7.00
N ALA A 167 -22.77 -8.05 -7.46
CA ALA A 167 -22.27 -9.20 -6.72
C ALA A 167 -21.68 -8.75 -5.38
N SER A 168 -22.13 -9.39 -4.30
CA SER A 168 -21.56 -9.15 -2.97
C SER A 168 -20.06 -9.52 -2.96
N PRO A 169 -19.23 -8.77 -2.21
CA PRO A 169 -17.81 -9.09 -2.06
C PRO A 169 -17.62 -10.54 -1.61
N SER A 170 -16.70 -11.24 -2.27
CA SER A 170 -16.35 -12.62 -1.95
C SER A 170 -14.91 -12.71 -1.49
N THR A 171 -14.69 -13.46 -0.40
CA THR A 171 -13.36 -13.78 0.13
C THR A 171 -12.75 -14.95 -0.66
N PHE A 172 -11.43 -15.09 -0.59
CA PHE A 172 -10.69 -16.16 -1.28
C PHE A 172 -11.16 -16.36 -2.73
N THR A 173 -11.12 -15.29 -3.52
CA THR A 173 -11.65 -15.29 -4.89
C THR A 173 -10.62 -14.72 -5.85
N TRP A 174 -10.45 -15.41 -6.97
CA TRP A 174 -9.67 -14.90 -8.10
C TRP A 174 -10.57 -14.07 -9.00
N TYR A 175 -10.04 -12.94 -9.47
CA TYR A 175 -10.68 -12.09 -10.45
C TYR A 175 -9.77 -11.91 -11.66
N LYS A 176 -10.35 -11.78 -12.85
CA LYS A 176 -9.62 -11.31 -14.03
C LYS A 176 -10.40 -10.27 -14.82
N THR A 177 -9.66 -9.43 -15.53
CA THR A 177 -10.18 -8.47 -16.51
C THR A 177 -9.11 -8.14 -17.53
N PHE A 178 -9.50 -7.44 -18.61
CA PHE A 178 -8.60 -6.89 -19.60
C PHE A 178 -8.67 -5.35 -19.62
N PHE A 179 -7.54 -4.71 -19.90
CA PHE A 179 -7.46 -3.25 -20.00
C PHE A 179 -6.43 -2.78 -21.03
N ASP A 180 -6.66 -1.58 -21.55
CA ASP A 180 -5.72 -0.90 -22.44
C ASP A 180 -4.77 -0.03 -21.63
N ALA A 181 -3.51 0.08 -22.08
CA ALA A 181 -2.54 0.91 -21.39
C ALA A 181 -2.93 2.39 -21.51
N PRO A 182 -2.84 3.18 -20.41
CA PRO A 182 -3.02 4.63 -20.50
C PRO A 182 -2.04 5.25 -21.50
N ASN A 183 -2.45 6.25 -22.27
CA ASN A 183 -1.55 6.95 -23.20
C ASN A 183 -0.39 7.68 -22.50
N GLY A 184 0.64 8.02 -23.26
CA GLY A 184 1.80 8.80 -22.81
C GLY A 184 2.84 8.00 -22.02
N GLU A 185 3.81 8.72 -21.44
CA GLU A 185 4.99 8.11 -20.78
C GLU A 185 4.92 8.09 -19.25
N ASN A 186 3.91 8.73 -18.66
CA ASN A 186 3.78 8.85 -17.21
C ASN A 186 3.72 7.48 -16.50
N PRO A 187 4.32 7.30 -15.32
CA PRO A 187 4.19 6.06 -14.55
C PRO A 187 2.74 5.59 -14.40
N VAL A 188 2.52 4.27 -14.42
CA VAL A 188 1.17 3.69 -14.33
C VAL A 188 1.01 3.02 -12.98
N ALA A 189 -0.16 3.17 -12.36
CA ALA A 189 -0.51 2.47 -11.14
C ALA A 189 -1.93 1.92 -11.19
N LEU A 190 -2.13 0.79 -10.52
CA LEU A 190 -3.42 0.20 -10.25
C LEU A 190 -3.98 0.78 -8.94
N ASP A 191 -5.19 1.30 -8.99
CA ASP A 191 -5.94 1.76 -7.82
C ASP A 191 -6.77 0.61 -7.26
N LEU A 192 -6.32 0.06 -6.13
CA LEU A 192 -6.93 -1.05 -5.41
C LEU A 192 -7.60 -0.59 -4.11
N GLY A 193 -7.94 0.69 -3.99
CA GLY A 193 -8.59 1.23 -2.79
C GLY A 193 -9.95 0.60 -2.46
N SER A 194 -10.63 0.02 -3.43
CA SER A 194 -11.90 -0.71 -3.27
C SER A 194 -11.73 -2.19 -2.90
N MET A 195 -10.49 -2.67 -2.86
CA MET A 195 -10.14 -4.05 -2.57
C MET A 195 -9.68 -4.21 -1.12
N GLY A 196 -9.54 -5.45 -0.67
CA GLY A 196 -9.13 -5.74 0.70
C GLY A 196 -7.64 -6.08 0.78
N LYS A 197 -7.34 -7.37 0.66
CA LYS A 197 -5.98 -7.91 0.78
C LYS A 197 -5.81 -9.00 -0.25
N GLY A 198 -4.63 -9.07 -0.84
CA GLY A 198 -4.42 -10.03 -1.90
C GLY A 198 -3.13 -9.85 -2.67
N GLN A 199 -3.15 -10.36 -3.89
CA GLN A 199 -2.05 -10.31 -4.83
C GLN A 199 -2.57 -9.94 -6.22
N ALA A 200 -1.74 -9.27 -7.01
CA ALA A 200 -2.10 -8.88 -8.36
C ALA A 200 -0.99 -9.21 -9.36
N TRP A 201 -1.40 -9.51 -10.59
CA TRP A 201 -0.56 -9.80 -11.73
C TRP A 201 -1.02 -9.04 -12.96
N VAL A 202 -0.06 -8.55 -13.74
CA VAL A 202 -0.31 -7.93 -15.05
C VAL A 202 0.50 -8.70 -16.08
N ASN A 203 -0.18 -9.28 -17.08
CA ASN A 203 0.46 -10.08 -18.13
C ASN A 203 1.39 -11.18 -17.56
N GLY A 204 0.96 -11.86 -16.49
CA GLY A 204 1.77 -12.88 -15.80
C GLY A 204 2.82 -12.34 -14.84
N HIS A 205 3.13 -11.04 -14.86
CA HIS A 205 4.08 -10.44 -13.92
C HIS A 205 3.42 -10.10 -12.59
N HIS A 206 3.96 -10.60 -11.49
CA HIS A 206 3.48 -10.30 -10.15
C HIS A 206 3.84 -8.85 -9.77
N ILE A 207 2.85 -7.97 -9.65
CA ILE A 207 3.03 -6.55 -9.31
C ILE A 207 3.07 -6.31 -7.79
N GLY A 208 2.79 -7.35 -7.00
CA GLY A 208 2.96 -7.33 -5.55
C GLY A 208 1.71 -7.72 -4.77
N ARG A 209 1.87 -7.74 -3.46
CA ARG A 209 0.78 -7.91 -2.50
C ARG A 209 0.10 -6.56 -2.29
N TYR A 210 -1.22 -6.56 -2.27
CA TYR A 210 -1.99 -5.40 -1.85
C TYR A 210 -2.63 -5.64 -0.49
N TRP A 211 -2.73 -4.59 0.30
CA TRP A 211 -3.42 -4.62 1.58
C TRP A 211 -3.89 -3.21 1.95
N THR A 212 -5.19 -2.96 1.89
CA THR A 212 -5.83 -1.68 2.23
C THR A 212 -5.98 -1.47 3.73
N ARG A 213 -4.94 -1.82 4.50
CA ARG A 213 -4.90 -1.61 5.95
C ARG A 213 -4.87 -0.12 6.26
N VAL A 214 -5.68 0.34 7.21
CA VAL A 214 -5.71 1.75 7.61
C VAL A 214 -4.53 2.06 8.54
N ALA A 215 -3.79 3.13 8.24
CA ALA A 215 -2.72 3.65 9.08
C ALA A 215 -3.27 4.22 10.40
N PRO A 216 -2.49 4.23 11.49
CA PRO A 216 -2.87 4.91 12.73
C PRO A 216 -3.34 6.34 12.47
N LYS A 217 -4.31 6.83 13.25
CA LYS A 217 -4.82 8.21 13.11
C LYS A 217 -3.83 9.24 13.65
N ASP A 218 -3.03 8.84 14.63
CA ASP A 218 -2.06 9.69 15.30
C ASP A 218 -0.66 9.55 14.70
N GLY A 219 0.20 10.53 14.95
CA GLY A 219 1.61 10.52 14.54
C GLY A 219 1.93 11.39 13.31
N CYS A 220 0.91 11.85 12.58
CA CYS A 220 1.10 12.84 11.53
C CYS A 220 1.04 14.25 12.13
N GLY A 221 2.09 15.03 11.88
CA GLY A 221 2.21 16.41 12.37
C GLY A 221 2.90 17.31 11.37
N LYS A 222 3.09 18.58 11.74
CA LYS A 222 3.86 19.52 10.91
C LYS A 222 5.34 19.10 10.91
N CYS A 223 5.86 18.83 9.72
CA CYS A 223 7.27 18.48 9.53
C CYS A 223 8.12 19.75 9.41
N ASP A 224 9.25 19.78 10.12
CA ASP A 224 10.32 20.77 9.94
C ASP A 224 11.63 20.00 9.67
N TYR A 225 12.35 20.38 8.63
CA TYR A 225 13.64 19.75 8.29
C TYR A 225 14.70 20.00 9.37
N ARG A 226 14.60 21.09 10.13
CA ARG A 226 15.54 21.47 11.19
C ARG A 226 15.34 20.62 12.44
N GLY A 227 16.41 20.45 13.20
CA GLY A 227 16.40 19.68 14.45
C GLY A 227 16.43 18.16 14.22
N HIS A 228 16.59 17.42 15.31
CA HIS A 228 16.81 15.98 15.27
C HIS A 228 15.70 15.24 14.51
N TYR A 229 16.09 14.38 13.57
CA TYR A 229 15.17 13.56 12.82
C TYR A 229 14.82 12.28 13.59
N HIS A 230 13.57 11.84 13.50
CA HIS A 230 13.13 10.52 13.92
C HIS A 230 12.01 10.06 12.97
N THR A 231 11.77 8.75 12.90
CA THR A 231 10.95 8.14 11.84
C THR A 231 9.51 8.66 11.77
N SER A 232 8.92 9.05 12.91
CA SER A 232 7.56 9.62 12.96
C SER A 232 7.50 11.14 12.75
N LYS A 233 8.64 11.84 12.69
CA LYS A 233 8.67 13.32 12.66
C LYS A 233 7.87 13.93 11.51
N CYS A 234 7.88 13.26 10.36
CA CYS A 234 7.29 13.74 9.11
C CYS A 234 6.37 12.69 8.50
N ALA A 235 5.72 11.87 9.34
CA ALA A 235 4.75 10.90 8.87
C ALA A 235 3.54 11.59 8.22
N THR A 236 3.04 10.99 7.14
CA THR A 236 1.87 11.47 6.40
C THR A 236 0.87 10.32 6.22
N ASN A 237 -0.33 10.64 5.72
CA ASN A 237 -1.36 9.64 5.38
C ASN A 237 -1.95 8.88 6.60
N CYS A 238 -1.92 9.47 7.79
CA CYS A 238 -2.57 8.92 8.98
C CYS A 238 -4.09 8.81 8.80
N GLY A 239 -4.69 7.75 9.35
CA GLY A 239 -6.12 7.49 9.25
C GLY A 239 -6.62 7.05 7.87
N ASN A 240 -5.74 6.98 6.87
CA ASN A 240 -6.05 6.52 5.51
C ASN A 240 -5.43 5.14 5.26
N PRO A 241 -5.84 4.41 4.20
CA PRO A 241 -5.20 3.16 3.84
C PRO A 241 -3.69 3.36 3.54
N THR A 242 -2.86 2.43 4.03
CA THR A 242 -1.39 2.50 3.95
C THR A 242 -0.89 2.53 2.52
N GLN A 243 -1.57 1.83 1.61
CA GLN A 243 -1.29 1.84 0.18
C GLN A 243 -2.53 1.44 -0.63
N ILE A 244 -2.93 2.30 -1.56
CA ILE A 244 -4.01 2.03 -2.53
C ILE A 244 -3.52 1.97 -3.97
N TRP A 245 -2.35 2.55 -4.26
CA TRP A 245 -1.77 2.57 -5.60
C TRP A 245 -0.60 1.60 -5.70
N TYR A 246 -0.67 0.73 -6.69
CA TYR A 246 0.31 -0.33 -6.93
C TYR A 246 0.93 -0.12 -8.30
N HIS A 247 2.23 0.17 -8.34
CA HIS A 247 2.94 0.53 -9.56
C HIS A 247 2.95 -0.62 -10.57
N ILE A 248 2.67 -0.29 -11.83
CA ILE A 248 2.82 -1.18 -12.97
C ILE A 248 3.93 -0.60 -13.86
N PRO A 249 5.08 -1.28 -14.00
CA PRO A 249 6.11 -0.87 -14.94
C PRO A 249 5.55 -0.76 -16.35
N ARG A 250 5.78 0.38 -17.01
CA ARG A 250 5.37 0.63 -18.41
C ARG A 250 5.84 -0.46 -19.36
N SER A 251 7.04 -1.00 -19.14
CA SER A 251 7.63 -2.09 -19.95
C SER A 251 6.91 -3.43 -19.84
N TRP A 252 5.99 -3.61 -18.88
CA TRP A 252 5.16 -4.82 -18.75
C TRP A 252 3.83 -4.69 -19.48
N LEU A 253 3.52 -3.50 -20.02
CA LEU A 253 2.27 -3.20 -20.69
C LEU A 253 2.41 -3.31 -22.22
N GLN A 254 1.39 -3.88 -22.83
CA GLN A 254 1.10 -3.77 -24.25
C GLN A 254 0.13 -2.60 -24.47
N ALA A 255 0.00 -2.12 -25.72
CA ALA A 255 -0.92 -1.01 -26.02
C ALA A 255 -2.37 -1.32 -25.63
N SER A 256 -2.83 -2.54 -25.87
CA SER A 256 -4.19 -3.00 -25.58
C SER A 256 -4.19 -4.44 -25.05
N ASN A 257 -5.34 -4.87 -24.52
CA ASN A 257 -5.58 -6.26 -24.12
C ASN A 257 -4.61 -6.80 -23.04
N ASN A 258 -4.23 -5.96 -22.09
CA ASN A 258 -3.42 -6.39 -20.95
C ASN A 258 -4.29 -7.19 -19.98
N LEU A 259 -3.82 -8.39 -19.62
CA LEU A 259 -4.48 -9.25 -18.64
C LEU A 259 -4.15 -8.77 -17.23
N LEU A 260 -5.17 -8.41 -16.46
CA LEU A 260 -5.08 -8.20 -15.02
C LEU A 260 -5.72 -9.39 -14.29
N VAL A 261 -4.96 -10.05 -13.42
CA VAL A 261 -5.47 -11.10 -12.52
C VAL A 261 -5.22 -10.68 -11.08
N LEU A 262 -6.21 -10.87 -10.21
CA LEU A 262 -6.11 -10.62 -8.77
C LEU A 262 -6.53 -11.86 -8.00
N PHE A 263 -5.86 -12.13 -6.88
CA PHE A 263 -6.39 -12.97 -5.82
C PHE A 263 -6.81 -12.08 -4.66
N GLU A 264 -8.09 -12.09 -4.30
CA GLU A 264 -8.67 -11.33 -3.18
C GLU A 264 -8.97 -12.27 -2.00
N GLU A 265 -8.36 -11.98 -0.86
CA GLU A 265 -8.41 -12.77 0.37
C GLU A 265 -9.58 -12.38 1.25
N THR A 266 -9.82 -11.07 1.43
CA THR A 266 -10.71 -10.52 2.47
C THR A 266 -12.03 -9.98 1.94
N GLY A 267 -12.19 -9.89 0.63
CA GLY A 267 -13.37 -9.38 -0.05
C GLY A 267 -13.21 -7.92 -0.47
N GLY A 268 -13.48 -7.65 -1.74
CA GLY A 268 -13.35 -6.33 -2.34
C GLY A 268 -14.34 -6.13 -3.48
N LYS A 269 -14.39 -4.91 -4.02
CA LYS A 269 -15.26 -4.54 -5.14
C LYS A 269 -14.44 -4.33 -6.42
N PRO A 270 -14.35 -5.35 -7.30
CA PRO A 270 -13.45 -5.31 -8.45
C PRO A 270 -13.85 -4.26 -9.50
N PHE A 271 -15.14 -3.95 -9.67
CA PHE A 271 -15.61 -2.95 -10.64
C PHE A 271 -15.18 -1.51 -10.34
N GLU A 272 -14.74 -1.23 -9.11
CA GLU A 272 -14.21 0.08 -8.71
C GLU A 272 -12.70 0.19 -8.94
N ILE A 273 -12.03 -0.90 -9.33
CA ILE A 273 -10.60 -0.89 -9.66
C ILE A 273 -10.38 -0.03 -10.91
N SER A 274 -9.33 0.78 -10.90
CA SER A 274 -8.96 1.60 -12.05
C SER A 274 -7.44 1.60 -12.30
N VAL A 275 -7.05 1.72 -13.56
CA VAL A 275 -5.65 1.92 -13.96
C VAL A 275 -5.48 3.41 -14.25
N LYS A 276 -4.52 4.05 -13.59
CA LYS A 276 -4.29 5.49 -13.70
C LYS A 276 -2.83 5.77 -14.04
N SER A 277 -2.62 6.75 -14.92
CA SER A 277 -1.32 7.40 -15.07
C SER A 277 -1.08 8.35 -13.91
N ARG A 278 0.14 8.38 -13.38
CA ARG A 278 0.58 9.22 -12.28
C ARG A 278 1.58 10.25 -12.79
N SER A 279 1.30 11.52 -12.53
CA SER A 279 2.26 12.61 -12.65
C SER A 279 2.04 13.58 -11.51
N THR A 280 3.11 14.28 -11.14
CA THR A 280 3.07 15.37 -10.18
C THR A 280 2.29 16.53 -10.80
N GLN A 281 1.07 16.76 -10.34
CA GLN A 281 0.23 17.86 -10.84
C GLN A 281 0.44 19.15 -10.07
N THR A 282 0.74 19.08 -8.77
CA THR A 282 0.92 20.25 -7.90
C THR A 282 2.26 20.12 -7.20
N ILE A 283 3.08 21.17 -7.32
CA ILE A 283 4.32 21.31 -6.57
C ILE A 283 4.22 22.52 -5.65
N CYS A 284 4.81 22.39 -4.48
CA CYS A 284 4.81 23.43 -3.47
C CYS A 284 6.20 23.58 -2.87
N ALA A 285 6.53 24.79 -2.45
CA ALA A 285 7.72 25.03 -1.65
C ALA A 285 7.49 26.18 -0.66
N GLU A 286 8.15 26.09 0.49
CA GLU A 286 8.14 27.12 1.52
C GLU A 286 9.57 27.36 1.99
N VAL A 287 10.10 28.57 1.77
CA VAL A 287 11.48 28.92 2.11
C VAL A 287 11.55 30.28 2.81
N SER A 288 12.13 30.28 4.01
CA SER A 288 12.32 31.46 4.86
C SER A 288 13.66 32.14 4.57
N GLU A 289 13.75 33.45 4.80
CA GLU A 289 15.02 34.20 4.88
C GLU A 289 16.00 33.59 5.90
N SER A 290 15.47 32.86 6.90
CA SER A 290 16.27 32.19 7.94
C SER A 290 16.75 30.78 7.59
N HIS A 291 16.34 30.24 6.43
CA HIS A 291 16.83 28.93 6.00
C HIS A 291 18.31 28.98 5.65
N TYR A 292 18.95 27.81 5.68
CA TYR A 292 20.33 27.71 5.22
C TYR A 292 20.38 27.71 3.68
N PRO A 293 21.43 28.28 3.08
CA PRO A 293 21.68 28.13 1.65
C PRO A 293 21.98 26.66 1.31
N SER A 294 21.80 26.29 0.03
CA SER A 294 22.13 24.95 -0.47
C SER A 294 23.55 24.54 -0.06
N LEU A 295 23.70 23.30 0.41
CA LEU A 295 25.00 22.74 0.84
C LEU A 295 26.08 22.78 -0.25
N GLN A 296 25.67 22.78 -1.53
CA GLN A 296 26.60 22.87 -2.66
C GLN A 296 27.33 24.22 -2.73
N ASN A 297 26.75 25.27 -2.14
CA ASN A 297 27.33 26.61 -2.11
C ASN A 297 28.25 26.83 -0.90
N TRP A 298 28.38 25.83 -0.01
CA TRP A 298 29.22 25.94 1.17
C TRP A 298 30.67 25.66 0.78
N SER A 299 31.54 26.67 0.84
CA SER A 299 32.99 26.47 0.75
C SER A 299 33.65 26.70 2.12
N PRO A 300 34.76 26.00 2.45
CA PRO A 300 35.50 26.24 3.69
C PRO A 300 35.99 27.69 3.85
N SER A 301 36.21 28.39 2.74
CA SER A 301 36.61 29.81 2.68
C SER A 301 35.51 30.79 3.08
N ASP A 302 34.24 30.39 3.05
CA ASP A 302 33.10 31.25 3.44
C ASP A 302 33.05 31.51 4.96
N PHE A 303 33.82 30.76 5.76
CA PHE A 303 34.01 31.02 7.19
C PHE A 303 35.05 32.12 7.48
N ILE A 304 35.83 32.55 6.47
CA ILE A 304 36.94 33.51 6.63
C ILE A 304 36.61 34.88 6.04
N ASP A 305 35.77 34.96 5.00
CA ASP A 305 35.47 36.22 4.31
C ASP A 305 34.03 36.72 4.55
N GLN A 306 33.88 37.81 5.31
CA GLN A 306 32.59 38.46 5.61
C GLN A 306 31.91 39.12 4.39
N ASN A 307 32.59 39.19 3.23
CA ASN A 307 32.02 39.73 2.00
C ASN A 307 31.21 38.71 1.17
N SER A 308 31.08 37.46 1.63
CA SER A 308 30.30 36.38 0.98
C SER A 308 28.77 36.48 1.18
N LYS A 309 28.20 37.67 1.44
CA LYS A 309 26.77 37.85 1.72
C LYS A 309 25.83 37.33 0.61
N ASN A 310 26.28 37.36 -0.65
CA ASN A 310 25.49 36.87 -1.80
C ASN A 310 25.47 35.34 -1.92
N LYS A 311 26.41 34.63 -1.30
CA LYS A 311 26.54 33.16 -1.44
C LYS A 311 25.69 32.40 -0.42
N MET A 312 25.24 33.09 0.63
CA MET A 312 24.45 32.54 1.72
C MET A 312 22.94 32.82 1.63
N THR A 313 22.46 33.42 0.54
CA THR A 313 21.02 33.68 0.38
C THR A 313 20.26 32.38 0.16
N PRO A 314 19.16 32.11 0.89
CA PRO A 314 18.35 30.92 0.67
C PRO A 314 17.70 30.96 -0.72
N GLU A 315 17.55 29.79 -1.34
CA GLU A 315 16.94 29.64 -2.65
C GLU A 315 15.78 28.65 -2.58
N MET A 316 14.68 29.00 -3.24
CA MET A 316 13.55 28.11 -3.48
C MET A 316 13.72 27.47 -4.86
N HIS A 317 13.68 26.14 -4.90
CA HIS A 317 13.69 25.36 -6.12
C HIS A 317 12.30 24.77 -6.37
N LEU A 318 11.75 25.01 -7.55
CA LEU A 318 10.53 24.36 -8.03
C LEU A 318 10.87 23.56 -9.28
N GLN A 319 10.42 22.32 -9.35
CA GLN A 319 10.67 21.41 -10.46
C GLN A 319 9.47 20.50 -10.67
N CYS A 320 9.00 20.43 -11.91
CA CYS A 320 8.02 19.43 -12.35
C CYS A 320 8.73 18.13 -12.76
N ASP A 321 7.97 17.04 -12.88
CA ASP A 321 8.47 15.78 -13.44
C ASP A 321 9.01 15.98 -14.87
N ASP A 322 9.88 15.08 -15.32
CA ASP A 322 10.40 15.11 -16.68
C ASP A 322 9.25 15.13 -17.72
N GLY A 323 9.43 15.91 -18.78
CA GLY A 323 8.40 16.12 -19.80
C GLY A 323 7.26 17.04 -19.37
N HIS A 324 7.26 17.60 -18.15
CA HIS A 324 6.28 18.58 -17.69
C HIS A 324 6.88 19.97 -17.52
N THR A 325 6.02 20.99 -17.59
CA THR A 325 6.36 22.38 -17.28
C THR A 325 5.42 22.95 -16.23
N ILE A 326 5.88 23.96 -15.52
CA ILE A 326 5.06 24.74 -14.60
C ILE A 326 4.04 25.53 -15.42
N SER A 327 2.80 25.05 -15.49
CA SER A 327 1.74 25.65 -16.31
C SER A 327 1.19 26.93 -15.71
N SER A 328 1.09 26.98 -14.37
CA SER A 328 0.54 28.10 -13.63
C SER A 328 1.10 28.15 -12.20
N ILE A 329 1.10 29.36 -11.63
CA ILE A 329 1.34 29.59 -10.21
C ILE A 329 -0.01 29.91 -9.58
N GLU A 330 -0.51 29.03 -8.72
CA GLU A 330 -1.81 29.17 -8.07
C GLU A 330 -1.74 30.06 -6.83
N PHE A 331 -0.59 30.05 -6.16
CA PHE A 331 -0.34 30.87 -4.98
C PHE A 331 1.12 31.27 -4.91
N ALA A 332 1.38 32.53 -4.56
CA ALA A 332 2.69 32.93 -4.10
C ALA A 332 2.57 34.09 -3.11
N SER A 333 3.26 33.96 -1.97
CA SER A 333 3.31 35.01 -0.96
C SER A 333 4.67 35.05 -0.30
N TYR A 334 5.37 36.16 -0.45
CA TYR A 334 6.56 36.51 0.31
C TYR A 334 6.17 37.42 1.48
N GLY A 335 6.35 36.94 2.72
CA GLY A 335 5.86 37.63 3.91
C GLY A 335 5.66 36.66 5.06
N THR A 336 4.46 36.62 5.63
CA THR A 336 4.09 35.68 6.71
C THR A 336 2.99 34.68 6.31
N PRO A 337 3.14 33.95 5.18
CA PRO A 337 2.13 33.01 4.71
C PRO A 337 1.78 31.97 5.78
N GLN A 338 0.56 31.47 5.74
CA GLN A 338 0.06 30.45 6.66
C GLN A 338 -0.41 29.20 5.89
N GLY A 339 -0.62 28.11 6.62
CA GLY A 339 -1.11 26.86 6.07
C GLY A 339 0.01 25.92 5.60
N SER A 340 -0.32 25.09 4.62
CA SER A 340 0.58 24.10 4.01
C SER A 340 0.20 23.92 2.54
N CYS A 341 0.99 23.17 1.76
CA CYS A 341 0.70 22.91 0.34
C CYS A 341 -0.78 22.55 0.10
N GLN A 342 -1.41 23.14 -0.93
CA GLN A 342 -2.85 23.05 -1.25
C GLN A 342 -3.79 23.78 -0.29
N MET A 343 -3.26 24.36 0.80
CA MET A 343 -4.01 25.11 1.80
C MET A 343 -3.23 26.36 2.24
N PHE A 344 -2.40 26.92 1.37
CA PHE A 344 -1.68 28.14 1.68
C PHE A 344 -2.63 29.33 1.69
N SER A 345 -2.37 30.27 2.60
CA SER A 345 -3.09 31.53 2.68
C SER A 345 -2.15 32.70 2.94
N GLN A 346 -2.56 33.88 2.49
CA GLN A 346 -1.81 35.11 2.75
C GLN A 346 -1.84 35.44 4.24
N GLY A 347 -0.69 35.84 4.77
CA GLY A 347 -0.57 36.36 6.13
C GLY A 347 -0.84 37.85 6.22
N GLN A 348 -0.64 38.40 7.43
CA GLN A 348 -0.73 39.84 7.69
C GLN A 348 0.35 40.65 6.97
N CYS A 349 1.49 40.01 6.65
CA CYS A 349 2.54 40.59 5.83
C CYS A 349 2.61 39.84 4.50
N HIS A 350 2.58 40.60 3.40
CA HIS A 350 2.65 40.08 2.04
C HIS A 350 3.25 41.13 1.10
N ALA A 351 4.23 40.73 0.28
CA ALA A 351 4.73 41.55 -0.82
C ALA A 351 3.78 41.44 -2.03
N PRO A 352 3.12 42.53 -2.47
CA PRO A 352 2.06 42.49 -3.49
C PRO A 352 2.49 41.94 -4.86
N ASN A 353 3.78 42.01 -5.19
CA ASN A 353 4.35 41.53 -6.45
C ASN A 353 4.77 40.05 -6.42
N SER A 354 4.58 39.34 -5.30
CA SER A 354 5.03 37.94 -5.11
C SER A 354 4.59 37.05 -6.28
N LEU A 355 3.29 37.05 -6.60
CA LEU A 355 2.72 36.23 -7.67
C LEU A 355 3.28 36.56 -9.05
N ALA A 356 3.36 37.84 -9.39
CA ALA A 356 3.87 38.27 -10.69
C ALA A 356 5.35 37.89 -10.89
N LEU A 357 6.16 38.03 -9.84
CA LEU A 357 7.58 37.70 -9.88
C LEU A 357 7.82 36.19 -10.01
N VAL A 358 7.13 35.40 -9.20
CA VAL A 358 7.23 33.93 -9.25
C VAL A 358 6.72 33.41 -10.59
N SER A 359 5.60 33.93 -11.09
CA SER A 359 5.07 33.55 -12.42
C SER A 359 6.06 33.86 -13.53
N LYS A 360 6.64 35.08 -13.53
CA LYS A 360 7.67 35.46 -14.50
C LYS A 360 8.92 34.57 -14.43
N ALA A 361 9.30 34.13 -13.24
CA ALA A 361 10.49 33.29 -13.05
C ALA A 361 10.25 31.84 -13.51
N CYS A 362 9.07 31.29 -13.24
CA CYS A 362 8.82 29.85 -13.25
C CYS A 362 7.86 29.35 -14.34
N GLN A 363 6.85 30.14 -14.70
CA GLN A 363 5.81 29.68 -15.61
C GLN A 363 6.38 29.36 -16.99
N GLY A 364 5.97 28.22 -17.56
CA GLY A 364 6.44 27.69 -18.84
C GLY A 364 7.77 26.93 -18.80
N LYS A 365 8.41 26.79 -17.62
CA LYS A 365 9.69 26.08 -17.47
C LYS A 365 9.50 24.76 -16.73
N GLY A 366 10.36 23.77 -16.99
CA GLY A 366 10.39 22.51 -16.23
C GLY A 366 10.90 22.68 -14.79
N SER A 367 11.76 23.68 -14.57
CA SER A 367 12.25 24.06 -13.25
C SER A 367 12.61 25.54 -13.17
N CYS A 368 12.63 26.08 -11.96
CA CYS A 368 13.06 27.46 -11.68
C CYS A 368 13.68 27.58 -10.28
N VAL A 369 14.45 28.65 -10.09
CA VAL A 369 15.07 29.01 -8.81
C VAL A 369 14.71 30.45 -8.47
N ILE A 370 14.33 30.68 -7.21
CA ILE A 370 13.96 32.01 -6.70
C ILE A 370 14.79 32.28 -5.45
N ARG A 371 15.49 33.42 -5.43
CA ARG A 371 16.26 33.84 -4.26
C ARG A 371 15.36 34.49 -3.22
N ILE A 372 15.55 34.13 -1.96
CA ILE A 372 14.75 34.61 -0.84
C ILE A 372 15.45 35.81 -0.20
N LEU A 373 15.20 36.99 -0.76
CA LEU A 373 15.69 38.27 -0.22
C LEU A 373 14.75 39.43 -0.56
N ASN A 374 14.69 40.44 0.30
CA ASN A 374 13.77 41.58 0.16
C ASN A 374 13.91 42.34 -1.17
N SER A 375 15.13 42.51 -1.70
CA SER A 375 15.32 43.21 -2.98
C SER A 375 14.74 42.44 -4.18
N ALA A 376 14.64 41.11 -4.11
CA ALA A 376 14.00 40.31 -5.17
C ALA A 376 12.50 40.55 -5.25
N PHE A 377 11.87 40.96 -4.12
CA PHE A 377 10.44 41.23 -4.00
C PHE A 377 10.11 42.74 -3.95
N GLY A 378 11.03 43.60 -4.43
CA GLY A 378 10.78 45.04 -4.53
C GLY A 378 10.87 45.81 -3.20
N GLY A 379 11.40 45.19 -2.14
CA GLY A 379 11.59 45.81 -0.84
C GLY A 379 11.23 44.88 0.32
N ASP A 380 11.41 45.38 1.53
CA ASP A 380 11.00 44.68 2.75
C ASP A 380 9.49 44.93 3.00
N PRO A 381 8.60 43.92 2.87
CA PRO A 381 7.16 44.09 3.08
C PRO A 381 6.77 44.26 4.56
N CYS A 382 7.64 43.88 5.51
CA CYS A 382 7.39 44.02 6.95
C CYS A 382 8.71 44.00 7.75
N ARG A 383 9.18 45.20 8.09
CA ARG A 383 10.45 45.38 8.82
C ARG A 383 10.42 44.68 10.18
N GLY A 384 11.52 44.02 10.53
CA GLY A 384 11.69 43.33 11.81
C GLY A 384 11.00 41.95 11.89
N ILE A 385 10.30 41.53 10.84
CA ILE A 385 9.71 40.19 10.73
C ILE A 385 10.54 39.37 9.75
N VAL A 386 10.73 38.08 10.03
CA VAL A 386 11.37 37.14 9.10
C VAL A 386 10.35 36.76 8.03
N LYS A 387 10.73 36.90 6.75
CA LYS A 387 9.84 36.61 5.62
C LYS A 387 10.05 35.17 5.17
N THR A 388 8.95 34.60 4.69
CA THR A 388 8.91 33.31 4.05
C THR A 388 8.21 33.46 2.71
N LEU A 389 8.83 32.91 1.67
CA LEU A 389 8.18 32.68 0.39
C LEU A 389 7.47 31.33 0.46
N ALA A 390 6.16 31.31 0.27
CA ALA A 390 5.39 30.10 0.01
C ALA A 390 4.84 30.17 -1.43
N VAL A 391 5.00 29.08 -2.19
CA VAL A 391 4.53 28.96 -3.57
C VAL A 391 3.78 27.66 -3.76
N GLU A 392 2.67 27.72 -4.50
CA GLU A 392 1.96 26.58 -5.08
C GLU A 392 1.88 26.76 -6.59
N ALA A 393 2.25 25.72 -7.33
CA ALA A 393 2.26 25.72 -8.77
C ALA A 393 1.64 24.44 -9.34
N LYS A 394 1.04 24.53 -10.53
CA LYS A 394 0.59 23.37 -11.30
C LYS A 394 1.61 23.01 -12.36
N CYS A 395 1.76 21.70 -12.56
CA CYS A 395 2.54 21.10 -13.62
C CYS A 395 1.61 20.51 -14.67
N ALA A 396 1.96 20.70 -15.94
CA ALA A 396 1.26 20.10 -17.07
C ALA A 396 2.26 19.52 -18.07
N PRO A 397 1.86 18.52 -18.89
CA PRO A 397 2.70 18.04 -19.97
C PRO A 397 3.19 19.20 -20.84
N SER A 398 4.47 19.17 -21.19
CA SER A 398 5.05 20.14 -22.10
C SER A 398 4.28 20.08 -23.42
N SER A 399 3.85 21.22 -23.94
CA SER A 399 3.30 21.31 -25.28
C SER A 399 4.45 21.12 -26.28
N THR A 400 4.86 19.87 -26.50
CA THR A 400 5.70 19.54 -27.65
C THR A 400 4.87 19.91 -28.87
N THR A 401 5.27 20.95 -29.58
CA THR A 401 4.77 21.19 -30.92
C THR A 401 5.16 19.94 -31.69
N SER A 402 4.20 19.06 -31.97
CA SER A 402 4.34 17.99 -32.93
C SER A 402 4.48 18.66 -34.29
N SER A 403 5.69 19.15 -34.59
CA SER A 403 6.13 19.30 -35.97
C SER A 403 6.25 17.89 -36.52
N SER A 404 5.12 17.40 -37.02
CA SER A 404 5.07 16.42 -38.09
C SER A 404 6.03 16.88 -39.19
N GLN A 405 7.18 16.24 -39.27
CA GLN A 405 7.92 16.18 -40.52
C GLN A 405 7.72 14.78 -41.10
N LEU A 406 6.99 14.82 -42.21
CA LEU A 406 6.66 13.83 -43.23
C LEU A 406 7.63 12.66 -43.37
#